data_AF-A0A1L9U1S6-F1
#
_entry.id   AF-A0A1L9U1S6-F1
#
_cell.length_a   1.000
_cell.length_b   1.000
_cell.length_c   1.000
_cell.angle_alpha   90.00
_cell.angle_beta   90.00
_cell.angle_gamma   90.00
#
_symmetry.space_group_name_H-M   'P 1'
#
loop_
_entity.id
_entity.type
_entity.pdbx_description
1 polymer ?
#
loop_
_entity_poly.entity_id
_entity_poly.type
_entity_poly.pdbx_seq_one_letter_code
_entity_poly.pdbx_strand_id
1 'polypeptide(L)' 'IPPKSDISSKTAVEQEGRILLAIESIQKDQVASIREAAHVFNIPRTTLRARLAGRGFVKDMVRPSRIA' A
#
# COMPACT_ATOMS: atom_id res chain seq x y z
N ILE A 1 -22.65 18.17 -18.69
CA ILE A 1 -21.38 17.40 -18.60
C ILE A 1 -20.83 17.64 -17.20
N PRO A 2 -20.70 16.63 -16.32
CA PRO A 2 -20.18 16.88 -14.98
C PRO A 2 -18.69 17.26 -15.06
N PRO A 3 -18.22 18.21 -14.24
CA PRO A 3 -16.83 18.61 -14.24
C PRO A 3 -15.94 17.51 -13.63
N LYS A 4 -14.72 17.47 -14.17
CA LYS A 4 -13.70 16.44 -14.05
C LYS A 4 -13.22 16.22 -12.61
N SER A 5 -13.01 14.95 -12.27
CA SER A 5 -11.95 14.55 -11.35
C SER A 5 -11.25 13.28 -11.83
N ASP A 6 -10.98 13.16 -13.14
CA ASP A 6 -10.18 12.06 -13.73
C ASP A 6 -8.74 12.03 -13.24
N ILE A 7 -8.25 13.13 -12.65
CA ILE A 7 -6.91 13.20 -12.07
C ILE A 7 -6.85 12.26 -10.85
N SER A 8 -7.84 12.32 -9.96
CA SER A 8 -7.85 11.52 -8.72
C SER A 8 -7.88 10.02 -8.99
N SER A 9 -8.62 9.57 -10.00
CA SER A 9 -8.72 8.15 -10.35
C SER A 9 -7.44 7.64 -11.00
N LYS A 10 -6.82 8.40 -11.91
CA LYS A 10 -5.51 8.05 -12.48
C LYS A 10 -4.42 7.97 -11.42
N THR A 11 -4.33 8.96 -10.53
CA THR A 11 -3.32 8.94 -9.46
C THR A 11 -3.55 7.79 -8.47
N ALA A 12 -4.81 7.42 -8.20
CA ALA A 12 -5.13 6.27 -7.36
C ALA A 12 -4.71 4.93 -8.00
N VAL A 13 -4.95 4.75 -9.32
CA VAL A 13 -4.52 3.54 -10.05
C VAL A 13 -3.00 3.43 -10.08
N GLU A 14 -2.29 4.53 -10.32
CA GLU A 14 -0.82 4.57 -10.29
C GLU A 14 -0.26 4.26 -8.89
N GLN A 15 -0.91 4.76 -7.84
CA GLN A 15 -0.55 4.43 -6.46
C GLN A 15 -0.77 2.94 -6.16
N GLU A 16 -1.90 2.37 -6.58
CA GLU A 16 -2.19 0.95 -6.38
C GLU A 16 -1.21 0.05 -7.14
N GLY A 17 -0.84 0.42 -8.37
CA GLY A 17 0.18 -0.28 -9.16
C GLY A 17 1.54 -0.32 -8.44
N ARG A 18 1.97 0.80 -7.86
CA ARG A 18 3.21 0.86 -7.05
C ARG A 18 3.13 -0.03 -5.82
N ILE A 19 1.99 -0.04 -5.13
CA ILE A 19 1.78 -0.90 -3.94
C ILE A 19 1.90 -2.38 -4.30
N LEU A 20 1.32 -2.80 -5.43
CA LEU A 20 1.39 -4.19 -5.89
C LEU A 20 2.83 -4.60 -6.22
N LEU A 21 3.58 -3.75 -6.94
CA LEU A 21 5.00 -3.99 -7.25
C LEU A 21 5.87 -4.06 -5.97
N ALA A 22 5.60 -3.20 -4.99
CA ALA A 22 6.28 -3.21 -3.70
C ALA A 22 6.01 -4.51 -2.90
N ILE A 23 4.79 -5.05 -2.99
CA ILE A 23 4.46 -6.33 -2.35
C ILE A 23 5.14 -7.50 -3.08
N GLU A 24 5.11 -7.49 -4.41
CA GLU A 24 5.72 -8.54 -5.22
C GLU A 24 7.24 -8.61 -5.03
N SER A 25 7.92 -7.46 -4.96
CA SER A 25 9.36 -7.39 -4.68
C SER A 25 9.71 -7.92 -3.29
N ILE A 26 8.87 -7.67 -2.28
CA ILE A 26 9.03 -8.30 -0.95
C ILE A 26 8.84 -9.81 -1.04
N GLN A 27 7.84 -10.30 -1.79
CA GLN A 27 7.57 -11.74 -1.93
C GLN A 27 8.65 -12.50 -2.71
N LYS A 28 9.33 -11.81 -3.64
CA LYS A 28 10.42 -12.36 -4.45
C LYS A 28 11.81 -12.18 -3.80
N ASP A 29 11.86 -11.77 -2.52
CA ASP A 29 13.09 -11.46 -1.79
C ASP A 29 14.03 -10.49 -2.55
N GLN A 30 13.46 -9.61 -3.39
CA GLN A 30 14.22 -8.61 -4.17
C GLN A 30 14.61 -7.39 -3.34
N VAL A 31 14.03 -7.25 -2.14
CA VAL A 31 14.31 -6.19 -1.18
C VAL A 31 14.53 -6.81 0.18
N ALA A 32 15.44 -6.24 0.97
CA ALA A 32 15.78 -6.77 2.28
C ALA A 32 14.72 -6.43 3.34
N SER A 33 13.85 -5.43 3.09
CA SER A 33 12.82 -5.05 4.06
C SER A 33 11.62 -4.28 3.49
N ILE A 34 10.53 -4.24 4.26
CA ILE A 34 9.37 -3.37 4.00
C ILE A 34 9.77 -1.89 3.92
N ARG A 35 10.78 -1.46 4.69
CA ARG A 35 11.27 -0.07 4.67
C ARG A 35 11.94 0.26 3.34
N GLU A 36 12.73 -0.68 2.83
CA GLU A 36 13.41 -0.54 1.55
C GLU A 36 12.41 -0.53 0.39
N ALA A 37 11.45 -1.46 0.35
CA ALA A 37 10.36 -1.41 -0.62
C ALA A 37 9.57 -0.09 -0.57
N ALA A 38 9.24 0.40 0.62
CA ALA A 38 8.55 1.68 0.76
C ALA A 38 9.36 2.85 0.17
N HIS A 39 10.68 2.83 0.31
CA HIS A 39 11.57 3.85 -0.24
C HIS A 39 11.71 3.72 -1.77
N VAL A 40 11.98 2.51 -2.27
CA VAL A 40 12.18 2.22 -3.71
C VAL A 40 10.94 2.58 -4.53
N PHE A 41 9.75 2.24 -4.01
CA PHE A 41 8.50 2.48 -4.72
C PHE A 41 7.82 3.81 -4.33
N ASN A 42 8.46 4.65 -3.52
CA ASN A 42 7.94 5.92 -3.02
C ASN A 42 6.53 5.83 -2.43
N ILE A 43 6.33 4.87 -1.52
CA ILE A 43 5.04 4.58 -0.88
C ILE A 43 5.19 4.80 0.62
N PRO A 44 4.19 5.39 1.30
CA PRO A 44 4.18 5.43 2.74
C PRO A 44 4.29 4.02 3.34
N ARG A 45 5.25 3.83 4.25
CA ARG A 45 5.46 2.55 4.95
C ARG A 45 4.19 2.06 5.66
N THR A 46 3.37 2.98 6.18
CA THR A 46 2.09 2.66 6.84
C THR A 46 1.10 2.05 5.86
N THR A 47 1.00 2.59 4.64
CA THR A 47 0.17 2.06 3.55
C THR A 47 0.62 0.66 3.15
N LEU A 48 1.93 0.49 2.91
CA LEU A 48 2.48 -0.82 2.53
C LEU A 48 2.28 -1.87 3.64
N ARG A 49 2.52 -1.49 4.91
CA ARG A 49 2.27 -2.36 6.07
C ARG A 49 0.79 -2.71 6.23
N ALA A 50 -0.12 -1.76 6.02
CA ALA A 50 -1.57 -2.01 6.07
C ALA A 50 -2.02 -2.96 4.95
N ARG A 51 -1.47 -2.82 3.74
CA ARG A 51 -1.78 -3.71 2.61
C ARG A 51 -1.25 -5.12 2.82
N LEU A 52 -0.03 -5.26 3.35
CA LEU A 52 0.54 -6.54 3.75
C LEU A 52 -0.25 -7.17 4.90
N ALA A 53 -0.66 -6.39 5.89
CA ALA A 53 -1.48 -6.87 7.01
C ALA A 53 -2.88 -7.32 6.55
N GLY A 54 -3.48 -6.63 5.59
CA GLY A 54 -4.73 -7.04 4.95
C GLY A 54 -4.63 -8.37 4.18
N ARG A 55 -3.43 -8.75 3.70
CA ARG A 55 -3.16 -10.08 3.14
C ARG A 55 -2.76 -11.14 4.19
N GLY A 56 -2.21 -10.73 5.34
CA GLY A 56 -1.63 -11.63 6.34
C GLY A 56 -2.41 -11.84 7.65
N PHE A 57 -3.46 -11.05 7.93
CA PHE A 57 -4.13 -11.06 9.24
C PHE A 57 -5.66 -10.97 9.13
N VAL A 58 -6.28 -11.76 8.23
CA VAL A 58 -7.73 -12.05 8.35
C VAL A 58 -8.05 -13.05 9.47
N LYS A 59 -7.11 -13.38 10.36
CA LYS A 59 -7.40 -14.24 11.52
C LYS A 59 -7.54 -13.51 12.86
N ASP A 60 -6.88 -12.37 13.13
CA ASP A 60 -6.86 -11.87 14.53
C ASP A 60 -6.63 -10.35 14.69
N MET A 61 -7.42 -9.46 14.07
CA MET A 61 -7.37 -8.06 14.54
C MET A 61 -8.68 -7.29 14.47
N VAL A 62 -9.44 -7.40 15.57
CA VAL A 62 -10.18 -6.28 16.15
C VAL A 62 -9.29 -5.04 16.12
N ARG A 63 -9.76 -4.01 15.41
CA ARG A 63 -9.10 -2.70 15.34
C ARG A 63 -9.31 -1.97 16.68
N PRO A 64 -8.27 -1.53 17.41
CA PRO A 64 -8.47 -0.42 18.33
C PRO A 64 -8.50 0.86 17.49
N SER A 65 -9.68 1.47 17.42
CA SER A 65 -9.88 2.85 16.97
C SER A 65 -8.90 3.77 17.68
N ARG A 66 -8.01 4.43 16.92
CA ARG A 66 -7.37 5.65 17.41
C ARG A 66 -8.36 6.81 17.22
N ILE A 67 -9.10 7.06 18.28
CA ILE A 67 -9.61 8.38 18.63
C ILE A 67 -8.40 9.31 18.86
N ALA A 68 -8.43 10.47 18.21
CA ALA A 68 -7.77 11.70 18.61
C ALA A 68 -8.65 12.85 18.10
#